data_AF-A0AAW7B1D7-F1
#
_entry.id   AF-A0AAW7B1D7-F1
#
_cell.length_a   1.000
_cell.length_b   1.000
_cell.length_c   1.000
_cell.angle_alpha   90.00
_cell.angle_beta   90.00
_cell.angle_gamma   90.00
#
_symmetry.space_group_name_H-M   'P 1'
#
loop_
_entity.id
_entity.type
_entity.pdbx_description
1 polymer ?
#
loop_
_entity_poly.entity_id
_entity_poly.type
_entity_poly.pdbx_seq_one_letter_code
_entity_poly.pdbx_strand_id
1 'polypeptide(L)'
;MAMNKEKLDITSLKNALNAFSISLNVYKRLVHGDTPDDERNVLQSGVIHAFEYLYELCWKFMRRWLNLNVTPGIADGITRRELFRLSVENQLIADVSQWMAFHQARNETSHTYDQNIAEEVFEQSWAFLSCVQDYVGRLEQKI
;
A
#
# COMPACT_ATOMS: atom_id res chain seq x y z
N MET A 1 -19.26 -12.97 -30.30
CA MET A 1 -18.37 -13.80 -29.48
C MET A 1 -17.92 -12.93 -28.31
N ALA A 2 -18.58 -13.04 -27.15
CA ALA A 2 -18.26 -12.19 -26.00
C ALA A 2 -16.90 -12.65 -25.45
N MET A 3 -15.88 -11.81 -25.61
CA MET A 3 -14.60 -11.97 -24.92
C MET A 3 -14.89 -11.99 -23.42
N ASN A 4 -14.64 -13.12 -22.77
CA ASN A 4 -14.71 -13.24 -21.33
C ASN A 4 -13.65 -12.30 -20.75
N LYS A 5 -14.06 -11.10 -20.32
CA LYS A 5 -13.15 -10.09 -19.77
C LYS A 5 -12.64 -10.67 -18.45
N GLU A 6 -11.37 -11.07 -18.42
CA GLU A 6 -10.77 -11.68 -17.24
C GLU A 6 -10.97 -10.74 -16.04
N LYS A 7 -11.78 -11.18 -15.06
CA LYS A 7 -12.11 -10.37 -13.89
C LYS A 7 -10.86 -10.28 -13.01
N LEU A 8 -10.54 -9.07 -12.58
CA LEU A 8 -9.39 -8.81 -11.70
C LEU A 8 -9.66 -9.43 -10.32
N ASP A 9 -9.00 -10.55 -10.00
CA ASP A 9 -9.02 -11.15 -8.66
C ASP A 9 -8.08 -10.39 -7.71
N ILE A 10 -8.67 -9.78 -6.67
CA ILE A 10 -7.98 -8.96 -5.67
C ILE A 10 -7.78 -9.68 -4.33
N THR A 11 -7.99 -11.00 -4.27
CA THR A 11 -7.89 -11.78 -3.02
C THR A 11 -6.55 -11.60 -2.31
N SER A 12 -5.43 -11.60 -3.06
CA SER A 12 -4.10 -11.38 -2.50
C SER A 12 -3.92 -9.98 -1.89
N LEU A 13 -4.47 -8.95 -2.53
CA LEU A 13 -4.45 -7.58 -2.01
C LEU A 13 -5.24 -7.46 -0.70
N LYS A 14 -6.42 -8.09 -0.62
CA LYS A 14 -7.24 -8.11 0.60
C LYS A 14 -6.55 -8.85 1.74
N ASN A 15 -5.92 -9.99 1.44
CA ASN A 15 -5.17 -10.75 2.44
C ASN A 15 -3.97 -9.94 2.98
N ALA A 16 -3.26 -9.23 2.12
CA ALA A 16 -2.16 -8.35 2.52
C ALA A 16 -2.65 -7.16 3.36
N LEU A 17 -3.79 -6.54 3.00
CA LEU A 17 -4.41 -5.48 3.80
C LEU A 17 -4.81 -5.99 5.20
N ASN A 18 -5.37 -7.18 5.29
CA ASN A 18 -5.71 -7.78 6.56
C ASN A 18 -4.46 -8.03 7.42
N ALA A 19 -3.39 -8.59 6.83
CA ALA A 19 -2.14 -8.82 7.53
C ALA A 19 -1.49 -7.53 8.06
N PHE A 20 -1.52 -6.45 7.26
CA PHE A 20 -1.08 -5.12 7.68
C PHE A 20 -1.95 -4.51 8.79
N SER A 21 -3.26 -4.67 8.70
CA SER A 21 -4.18 -4.22 9.76
C SER A 21 -3.91 -4.96 11.08
N ILE A 22 -3.63 -6.26 11.01
CA ILE A 22 -3.27 -7.08 12.17
C ILE A 22 -1.95 -6.60 12.77
N SER A 23 -0.90 -6.34 11.98
CA SER A 23 0.39 -5.90 12.51
C SER A 23 0.29 -4.56 13.25
N LEU A 24 -0.44 -3.59 12.69
CA LEU A 24 -0.70 -2.30 13.36
C LEU A 24 -1.49 -2.48 14.67
N ASN A 25 -2.51 -3.34 14.67
CA ASN A 25 -3.30 -3.61 15.86
C ASN A 25 -2.49 -4.32 16.96
N VAL A 26 -1.62 -5.26 16.58
CA VAL A 26 -0.72 -5.95 17.50
C VAL A 26 0.27 -4.96 18.10
N TYR A 27 0.90 -4.11 17.28
CA TYR A 27 1.79 -3.05 17.76
C TYR A 27 1.07 -2.17 18.78
N LYS A 28 -0.12 -1.63 18.43
CA LYS A 28 -0.92 -0.77 19.30
C LYS A 28 -1.30 -1.43 20.63
N ARG A 29 -1.51 -2.74 20.64
CA ARG A 29 -1.91 -3.50 21.83
C ARG A 29 -0.72 -3.79 22.75
N LEU A 30 0.44 -4.08 22.19
CA LEU A 30 1.60 -4.58 22.95
C LEU A 30 2.61 -3.49 23.29
N VAL A 31 2.71 -2.43 22.48
CA VAL A 31 3.67 -1.34 22.68
C VAL A 31 3.03 -0.23 23.50
N HIS A 32 3.62 0.06 24.66
CA HIS A 32 3.26 1.12 25.58
C HIS A 32 4.52 1.84 26.11
N GLY A 33 4.36 2.74 27.09
CA GLY A 33 5.46 3.57 27.61
C GLY A 33 6.64 2.75 28.16
N ASP A 34 6.35 1.67 28.89
CA ASP A 34 7.37 0.83 29.52
C ASP A 34 7.87 -0.33 28.64
N THR A 35 7.47 -0.41 27.36
CA THR A 35 7.91 -1.50 26.47
C THR A 35 9.40 -1.33 26.16
N PRO A 36 10.23 -2.38 26.35
CA PRO A 36 11.64 -2.37 25.98
C PRO A 36 11.86 -1.99 24.50
N ASP A 37 12.95 -1.26 24.23
CA ASP A 37 13.23 -0.74 22.89
C ASP A 37 13.43 -1.85 21.85
N ASP A 38 14.05 -2.98 22.23
CA ASP A 38 14.24 -4.13 21.34
C ASP A 38 12.90 -4.78 20.95
N GLU A 39 11.98 -4.97 21.91
CA GLU A 39 10.62 -5.44 21.63
C GLU A 39 9.84 -4.48 20.74
N ARG A 40 9.92 -3.17 21.04
CA ARG A 40 9.31 -2.11 20.21
C ARG A 40 9.83 -2.16 18.78
N ASN A 41 11.14 -2.25 18.60
CA ASN A 41 11.80 -2.24 17.30
C ASN A 41 11.46 -3.47 16.47
N VAL A 42 11.36 -4.66 17.09
CA VAL A 42 10.92 -5.89 16.41
C VAL A 42 9.47 -5.76 15.92
N LEU A 43 8.57 -5.27 16.78
CA LEU A 43 7.16 -5.07 16.41
C LEU A 43 7.00 -4.00 15.32
N GLN A 44 7.75 -2.90 15.42
CA GLN A 44 7.80 -1.84 14.41
C GLN A 44 8.27 -2.38 13.05
N SER A 45 9.35 -3.16 13.05
CA SER A 45 9.88 -3.80 11.84
C SER A 45 8.84 -4.71 11.17
N GLY A 46 8.03 -5.43 11.95
CA GLY A 46 6.92 -6.23 11.44
C GLY A 46 5.84 -5.40 10.73
N VAL A 47 5.53 -4.21 11.26
CA VAL A 47 4.60 -3.26 10.61
C VAL A 47 5.20 -2.71 9.31
N ILE A 48 6.46 -2.27 9.34
CA ILE A 48 7.17 -1.72 8.17
C ILE A 48 7.24 -2.75 7.04
N HIS A 49 7.56 -4.00 7.35
CA HIS A 49 7.57 -5.07 6.36
C HIS A 49 6.18 -5.29 5.75
N ALA A 50 5.13 -5.22 6.57
CA ALA A 50 3.76 -5.33 6.12
C ALA A 50 3.30 -4.16 5.24
N PHE A 51 3.74 -2.95 5.57
CA PHE A 51 3.59 -1.78 4.72
C PHE A 51 4.25 -1.99 3.36
N GLU A 52 5.50 -2.49 3.31
CA GLU A 52 6.25 -2.65 2.07
C GLU A 52 5.54 -3.59 1.09
N TYR A 53 5.22 -4.82 1.50
CA TYR A 53 4.60 -5.76 0.57
C TYR A 53 3.19 -5.31 0.15
N LEU A 54 2.45 -4.62 1.02
CA LEU A 54 1.11 -4.15 0.71
C LEU A 54 1.17 -3.00 -0.29
N TYR A 55 2.07 -2.03 -0.09
CA TYR A 55 2.35 -0.99 -1.06
C TYR A 55 2.71 -1.59 -2.43
N GLU A 56 3.58 -2.61 -2.44
CA GLU A 56 3.99 -3.29 -3.65
C GLU A 56 2.83 -3.95 -4.41
N LEU A 57 1.87 -4.52 -3.68
CA LEU A 57 0.65 -5.03 -4.29
C LEU A 57 -0.24 -3.91 -4.81
N CYS A 58 -0.41 -2.82 -4.05
CA CYS A 58 -1.31 -1.73 -4.41
C CYS A 58 -1.03 -1.18 -5.81
N TRP A 59 0.21 -0.78 -6.09
CA TRP A 59 0.56 -0.21 -7.39
C TRP A 59 0.48 -1.26 -8.52
N LYS A 60 0.77 -2.53 -8.26
CA LYS A 60 0.64 -3.62 -9.24
C LYS A 60 -0.82 -3.81 -9.63
N PHE A 61 -1.72 -3.75 -8.66
CA PHE A 61 -3.16 -3.84 -8.89
C PHE A 61 -3.71 -2.60 -9.61
N MET A 62 -3.25 -1.39 -9.29
CA MET A 62 -3.59 -0.18 -10.05
C MET A 62 -3.19 -0.33 -11.53
N ARG A 63 -1.94 -0.73 -11.78
CA ARG A 63 -1.43 -0.97 -13.14
C ARG A 63 -2.26 -2.03 -13.87
N ARG A 64 -2.55 -3.16 -13.22
CA ARG A 64 -3.36 -4.24 -13.83
C ARG A 64 -4.78 -3.76 -14.14
N TRP A 65 -5.42 -3.04 -13.24
CA TRP A 65 -6.77 -2.50 -13.48
C TRP A 65 -6.78 -1.50 -14.64
N LEU A 66 -5.82 -0.57 -14.70
CA LEU A 66 -5.71 0.41 -15.79
C LEU A 66 -5.53 -0.27 -17.16
N ASN A 67 -4.65 -1.26 -17.24
CA ASN A 67 -4.41 -2.00 -18.47
C ASN A 67 -5.63 -2.85 -18.91
N LEU A 68 -6.44 -3.35 -17.97
CA LEU A 68 -7.64 -4.14 -18.27
C LEU A 68 -8.87 -3.29 -18.64
N ASN A 69 -8.99 -2.09 -18.07
CA ASN A 69 -10.24 -1.32 -18.10
C ASN A 69 -10.16 0.02 -18.84
N VAL A 70 -8.97 0.60 -18.98
CA VAL A 70 -8.80 1.88 -19.68
C VAL A 70 -8.28 1.64 -21.09
N THR A 71 -7.04 1.20 -21.22
CA THR A 71 -6.42 0.88 -22.51
C THR A 71 -5.27 -0.11 -22.27
N PRO A 72 -5.15 -1.20 -23.05
CA PRO A 72 -4.02 -2.12 -22.93
C PRO A 72 -2.68 -1.38 -23.06
N GLY A 73 -1.79 -1.59 -22.08
CA GLY A 73 -0.45 -1.01 -22.07
C GLY A 73 -0.35 0.45 -21.60
N ILE A 74 -1.46 1.11 -21.23
CA ILE A 74 -1.44 2.50 -20.77
C ILE A 74 -0.55 2.72 -19.53
N ALA A 75 -0.41 1.69 -18.70
CA ALA A 75 0.38 1.74 -17.47
C ALA A 75 1.74 1.03 -17.59
N ASP A 76 2.22 0.79 -18.81
CA ASP A 76 3.51 0.13 -19.06
C ASP A 76 4.63 1.15 -19.25
N GLY A 77 5.74 0.97 -18.53
CA GLY A 77 6.93 1.84 -18.63
C GLY A 77 6.74 3.25 -18.05
N ILE A 78 5.56 3.58 -17.51
CA ILE A 78 5.31 4.88 -16.89
C ILE A 78 5.90 4.97 -15.48
N THR A 79 6.16 6.20 -15.04
CA THR A 79 6.65 6.47 -13.69
C THR A 79 5.56 6.19 -12.64
N ARG A 80 5.97 6.03 -11.37
CA ARG A 80 5.04 5.91 -10.23
C ARG A 80 4.07 7.08 -10.11
N ARG A 81 4.57 8.30 -10.32
CA ARG A 81 3.75 9.51 -10.29
C ARG A 81 2.68 9.49 -11.37
N GLU A 82 3.05 9.09 -12.59
CA GLU A 82 2.12 9.00 -13.70
C GLU A 82 1.07 7.90 -13.48
N LEU A 83 1.49 6.75 -12.92
CA LEU A 83 0.57 5.69 -12.53
C LEU A 83 -0.47 6.19 -11.51
N PHE A 84 -0.04 6.95 -10.51
CA PHE A 84 -0.94 7.53 -9.51
C PHE A 84 -1.85 8.61 -10.11
N ARG A 85 -1.36 9.42 -11.05
CA ARG A 85 -2.19 10.39 -11.80
C ARG A 85 -3.34 9.69 -12.54
N LEU A 86 -3.01 8.67 -13.33
CA LEU A 86 -4.02 7.85 -14.02
C LEU A 86 -4.98 7.16 -13.04
N SER A 87 -4.49 6.74 -11.88
CA SER A 87 -5.30 6.12 -10.84
C SER A 87 -6.29 7.11 -10.20
N VAL A 88 -5.91 8.37 -10.01
CA VAL A 88 -6.84 9.44 -9.58
C VAL A 88 -7.87 9.74 -10.67
N GLU A 89 -7.45 9.88 -11.92
CA GLU A 89 -8.36 10.15 -13.06
C GLU A 89 -9.44 9.08 -13.23
N ASN A 90 -9.10 7.83 -12.90
CA ASN A 90 -10.02 6.71 -12.94
C ASN A 90 -10.69 6.40 -11.59
N GLN A 91 -10.51 7.30 -10.61
CA GLN A 91 -11.11 7.25 -9.27
C GLN A 91 -10.78 5.97 -8.49
N LEU A 92 -9.58 5.40 -8.72
CA LEU A 92 -9.06 4.31 -7.90
C LEU A 92 -8.54 4.83 -6.56
N ILE A 93 -7.90 6.00 -6.57
CA ILE A 93 -7.35 6.67 -5.38
C ILE A 93 -7.77 8.14 -5.37
N ALA A 94 -7.67 8.78 -4.20
CA ALA A 94 -8.13 10.15 -4.02
C ALA A 94 -7.06 11.24 -4.31
N ASP A 95 -5.79 10.98 -3.97
CA ASP A 95 -4.74 12.02 -4.01
C ASP A 95 -3.39 11.44 -4.46
N VAL A 96 -2.81 12.01 -5.53
CA VAL A 96 -1.49 11.65 -6.03
C VAL A 96 -0.39 11.95 -5.00
N SER A 97 -0.48 13.10 -4.32
CA SER A 97 0.56 13.58 -3.40
C SER A 97 0.71 12.65 -2.21
N GLN A 98 -0.41 12.20 -1.65
CA GLN A 98 -0.42 11.24 -0.55
C GLN A 98 0.20 9.90 -0.95
N TRP A 99 -0.14 9.37 -2.13
CA TRP A 99 0.46 8.14 -2.63
C TRP A 99 1.94 8.28 -2.99
N MET A 100 2.37 9.47 -3.41
CA MET A 100 3.79 9.78 -3.59
C MET A 100 4.56 9.82 -2.26
N ALA A 101 3.94 10.27 -1.16
CA ALA A 101 4.55 10.20 0.17
C ALA A 101 4.77 8.75 0.59
N PHE A 102 3.78 7.86 0.39
CA PHE A 102 3.94 6.43 0.65
C PHE A 102 4.99 5.80 -0.25
N HIS A 103 5.09 6.23 -1.52
CA HIS A 103 6.17 5.76 -2.39
C HIS A 103 7.55 6.13 -1.86
N GLN A 104 7.73 7.36 -1.37
CA GLN A 104 9.00 7.78 -0.78
C GLN A 104 9.31 6.96 0.48
N ALA A 105 8.34 6.83 1.39
CA ALA A 105 8.50 6.01 2.60
C ALA A 105 8.88 4.57 2.26
N ARG A 106 8.29 3.98 1.21
CA ARG A 106 8.66 2.65 0.73
C ARG A 106 10.08 2.58 0.18
N ASN A 107 10.60 3.64 -0.42
CA ASN A 107 11.98 3.65 -0.90
C ASN A 107 12.99 3.68 0.26
N GLU A 108 12.60 4.22 1.41
CA GLU A 108 13.43 4.28 2.61
C GLU A 108 13.41 2.98 3.44
N THR A 109 12.52 2.01 3.14
CA THR A 109 12.38 0.79 3.97
C THR A 109 13.68 -0.01 4.06
N SER A 110 14.54 0.02 3.04
CA SER A 110 15.85 -0.63 3.06
C SER A 110 16.85 0.01 4.03
N HIS A 111 16.56 1.23 4.51
CA HIS A 111 17.39 1.99 5.44
C HIS A 111 16.87 1.99 6.88
N THR A 112 15.84 1.19 7.17
CA THR A 112 15.19 1.10 8.49
C THR A 112 16.02 0.40 9.56
N TYR A 113 17.28 0.04 9.26
CA TYR A 113 18.29 -0.23 10.28
C TYR A 113 18.70 1.05 11.04
N ASP A 114 18.48 2.23 10.46
CA ASP A 114 18.55 3.51 11.16
C ASP A 114 17.20 3.76 11.85
N GLN A 115 17.25 3.97 13.17
CA GLN A 115 16.05 4.11 13.98
C GLN A 115 15.20 5.33 13.58
N ASN A 116 15.83 6.45 13.20
CA ASN A 116 15.08 7.65 12.81
C ASN A 116 14.29 7.39 11.52
N ILE A 117 14.93 6.72 10.55
CA ILE A 117 14.27 6.32 9.30
C ILE A 117 13.15 5.31 9.57
N ALA A 118 13.37 4.36 10.48
CA ALA A 118 12.34 3.41 10.89
C ALA A 118 11.12 4.11 11.50
N GLU A 119 11.33 5.14 12.33
CA GLU A 119 10.26 5.95 12.91
C GLU A 119 9.48 6.72 11.84
N GLU A 120 10.17 7.42 10.93
CA GLU A 120 9.52 8.15 9.84
C GLU A 120 8.65 7.24 8.96
N VAL A 121 9.18 6.07 8.56
CA VAL A 121 8.43 5.11 7.74
C VAL A 121 7.25 4.50 8.52
N PHE A 122 7.45 4.24 9.81
CA PHE A 122 6.40 3.71 10.68
C PHE A 122 5.25 4.70 10.85
N GLU A 123 5.53 5.99 11.01
CA GLU A 123 4.51 7.05 11.05
C GLU A 123 3.68 7.08 9.75
N GLN A 124 4.34 6.98 8.60
CA GLN A 124 3.65 6.91 7.30
C GLN A 124 2.75 5.68 7.17
N SER A 125 3.14 4.57 7.80
CA SER A 125 2.37 3.32 7.78
C SER A 125 0.98 3.51 8.43
N TRP A 126 0.85 4.35 9.45
CA TRP A 126 -0.45 4.64 10.05
C TRP A 126 -1.40 5.36 9.10
N ALA A 127 -0.92 6.39 8.40
CA ALA A 127 -1.69 7.11 7.40
C ALA A 127 -2.05 6.22 6.20
N PHE A 128 -1.14 5.31 5.83
CA PHE A 128 -1.34 4.38 4.71
C PHE A 128 -2.58 3.51 4.89
N LEU A 129 -2.89 3.06 6.12
CA LEU A 129 -4.01 2.14 6.38
C LEU A 129 -5.35 2.68 5.87
N SER A 130 -5.71 3.92 6.20
CA SER A 130 -6.98 4.51 5.74
C SER A 130 -7.03 4.66 4.23
N CYS A 131 -5.90 5.03 3.60
CA CYS A 131 -5.83 5.26 2.16
C CYS A 131 -5.96 3.96 1.37
N VAL A 132 -5.34 2.88 1.86
CA VAL A 132 -5.43 1.57 1.19
C VAL A 132 -6.80 0.94 1.40
N GLN A 133 -7.47 1.17 2.54
CA GLN A 133 -8.85 0.74 2.76
C GLN A 133 -9.81 1.42 1.78
N ASP A 134 -9.69 2.75 1.61
CA ASP A 134 -10.45 3.52 0.61
C ASP A 134 -10.17 3.02 -0.82
N TYR A 135 -8.89 2.82 -1.18
CA TYR A 135 -8.50 2.27 -2.48
C TYR A 135 -9.11 0.89 -2.74
N VAL A 136 -9.00 -0.05 -1.79
CA VAL A 136 -9.57 -1.39 -1.94
C VAL A 136 -11.09 -1.32 -2.09
N GLY A 137 -11.78 -0.48 -1.31
CA GLY A 137 -13.23 -0.29 -1.45
C GLY A 137 -13.64 0.28 -2.82
N ARG A 138 -12.90 1.27 -3.34
CA ARG A 138 -13.11 1.81 -4.70
C ARG A 138 -12.85 0.78 -5.78
N LEU A 139 -11.80 -0.03 -5.61
CA LEU A 139 -11.43 -1.08 -6.56
C LEU A 139 -12.49 -2.18 -6.61
N GLU A 140 -13.03 -2.60 -5.45
CA GLU A 140 -14.12 -3.59 -5.36
C GLU A 140 -15.37 -3.17 -6.11
N GLN A 141 -15.70 -1.87 -6.10
CA GLN A 141 -16.85 -1.34 -6.85
C GLN A 141 -16.63 -1.33 -8.38
N LYS A 142 -15.39 -1.54 -8.84
CA LYS A 142 -14.97 -1.40 -10.24
C LYS A 142 -14.56 -2.72 -10.90
N ILE A 143 -14.76 -3.88 -10.25
CA ILE A 143 -14.38 -5.22 -10.76
C ILE A 143 -15.57 -6.16 -10.91
#